data_AF-A0A839JZE4-F1
#
_entry.id   AF-A0A839JZE4-F1
#
_cell.length_a   1.000
_cell.length_b   1.000
_cell.length_c   1.000
_cell.angle_alpha   90.00
_cell.angle_beta   90.00
_cell.angle_gamma   90.00
#
_symmetry.space_group_name_H-M   'P 1'
#
loop_
_entity.id
_entity.type
_entity.pdbx_description
1 polymer ?
#
loop_
_entity_poly.entity_id
_entity_poly.type
_entity_poly.pdbx_seq_one_letter_code
_entity_poly.pdbx_strand_id
1 'polypeptide(L)' 'MGYKRKEYENMESLFTNGKKKFVKYEEGAAMYSMGIHAFTELAKEAKAIYRIRRIVLVNTDIIDEYIENFRDI' A
#
# COMPACT_ATOMS: atom_id res chain seq x y z
N MET A 1 -28.29 -2.29 4.24
CA MET A 1 -27.56 -1.04 4.56
C MET A 1 -26.25 -1.06 3.79
N GLY A 2 -26.19 -0.33 2.67
CA GLY A 2 -24.97 -0.22 1.87
C GLY A 2 -23.92 0.58 2.64
N TYR A 3 -22.71 0.04 2.77
CA TYR A 3 -21.60 0.76 3.37
C TYR A 3 -21.27 1.97 2.50
N LYS A 4 -21.79 3.14 2.91
CA LYS A 4 -21.50 4.44 2.32
C LYS A 4 -19.98 4.59 2.32
N ARG A 5 -19.35 4.64 1.14
CA ARG A 5 -17.93 5.00 1.01
C ARG A 5 -17.78 6.37 1.70
N LYS A 6 -16.98 6.42 2.76
CA LYS A 6 -16.57 7.70 3.34
C LYS A 6 -15.68 8.38 2.31
N GLU A 7 -16.16 9.48 1.75
CA GLU A 7 -15.31 10.44 1.06
C GLU A 7 -14.26 10.90 2.07
N TYR A 8 -12.99 10.64 1.74
CA TYR A 8 -11.85 11.03 2.55
C TYR A 8 -11.56 12.50 2.23
N GLU A 9 -12.44 13.39 2.69
CA GLU A 9 -12.16 14.81 2.73
C GLU A 9 -11.03 15.02 3.74
N ASN A 10 -9.93 15.63 3.29
CA ASN A 10 -8.63 15.82 3.95
C ASN A 10 -7.66 14.63 3.89
N MET A 11 -7.31 14.20 2.67
CA MET A 11 -6.14 13.35 2.44
C MET A 11 -4.81 14.10 2.51
N GLU A 12 -4.80 15.43 2.42
CA GLU A 12 -3.57 16.25 2.30
C GLU A 12 -2.63 16.16 3.53
N SER A 13 -3.16 15.94 4.74
CA SER A 13 -2.36 15.89 5.97
C SER A 13 -1.73 14.52 6.28
N LEU A 14 -2.05 13.48 5.51
CA LEU A 14 -1.41 12.15 5.58
C LEU A 14 -0.25 12.00 4.58
N PHE A 15 -0.07 12.96 3.69
CA PHE A 15 1.03 12.99 2.74
C PHE A 15 2.25 13.67 3.36
N THR A 16 3.17 12.89 3.91
CA THR A 16 4.54 13.36 4.04
C THR A 16 5.13 13.38 2.62
N ASN A 17 5.32 14.56 2.03
CA ASN A 17 5.92 14.79 0.70
C ASN A 17 5.11 14.31 -0.53
N GLY A 18 3.77 14.38 -0.50
CA GLY A 18 2.94 14.08 -1.70
C GLY A 18 2.86 12.60 -2.10
N LYS A 19 3.45 11.69 -1.31
CA LYS A 19 3.29 10.22 -1.46
C LYS A 19 2.52 9.62 -0.28
N LYS A 20 1.57 8.74 -0.59
CA LYS A 20 0.72 8.08 0.41
C LYS A 20 1.51 6.94 1.04
N LYS A 21 2.11 7.17 2.21
CA LYS A 21 3.00 6.21 2.87
C LYS A 21 2.36 4.85 3.17
N PHE A 22 1.06 4.84 3.45
CA PHE A 22 0.31 3.62 3.78
C PHE A 22 -0.87 3.43 2.84
N VAL A 23 -0.94 2.25 2.22
CA VAL A 23 -2.02 1.85 1.31
C VAL A 23 -2.67 0.55 1.76
N LYS A 24 -3.95 0.35 1.43
CA LYS A 24 -4.57 -0.97 1.53
C LYS A 24 -4.14 -1.84 0.36
N TYR A 25 -4.33 -3.16 0.45
CA TYR A 25 -3.98 -4.09 -0.63
C TYR A 25 -4.60 -3.73 -1.97
N GLU A 26 -5.89 -3.33 -1.99
CA GLU A 26 -6.58 -2.95 -3.23
C GLU A 26 -5.97 -1.70 -3.88
N GLU A 27 -5.65 -0.69 -3.06
CA GLU A 27 -5.06 0.57 -3.53
C GLU A 27 -3.60 0.38 -3.96
N GLY A 28 -2.82 -0.39 -3.20
CA GLY A 28 -1.43 -0.71 -3.54
C GLY A 28 -1.33 -1.56 -4.80
N ALA A 29 -2.17 -2.59 -4.93
CA ALA A 29 -2.24 -3.39 -6.15
C ALA A 29 -2.53 -2.53 -7.38
N ALA A 30 -3.48 -1.59 -7.28
CA ALA A 30 -3.77 -0.64 -8.35
C ALA A 30 -2.59 0.33 -8.63
N MET A 31 -1.91 0.82 -7.60
CA MET A 31 -0.77 1.75 -7.73
C MET A 31 0.38 1.14 -8.54
N TYR A 32 0.69 -0.14 -8.30
CA TYR A 32 1.73 -0.86 -9.03
C TYR A 32 1.21 -1.61 -10.26
N SER A 33 -0.07 -1.46 -10.62
CA SER A 33 -0.73 -2.21 -11.70
C SER A 33 -0.51 -3.73 -11.60
N MET A 34 -0.51 -4.26 -10.38
CA MET A 34 -0.31 -5.69 -10.07
C MET A 34 -1.63 -6.34 -9.62
N GLY A 35 -1.73 -7.66 -9.76
CA GLY A 35 -2.81 -8.42 -9.14
C GLY A 35 -2.75 -8.34 -7.61
N ILE A 36 -3.92 -8.32 -6.94
CA ILE A 36 -4.00 -8.22 -5.46
C ILE A 36 -3.18 -9.33 -4.78
N HIS A 37 -3.23 -10.56 -5.29
CA HIS A 37 -2.48 -11.68 -4.74
C HIS A 37 -0.97 -11.47 -4.87
N ALA A 38 -0.49 -11.09 -6.06
CA ALA A 38 0.92 -10.79 -6.31
C ALA A 38 1.43 -9.65 -5.43
N PHE A 39 0.66 -8.55 -5.31
CA PHE A 39 1.01 -7.44 -4.43
C PHE A 39 1.02 -7.86 -2.95
N THR A 40 0.11 -8.75 -2.55
CA THR A 40 0.07 -9.28 -1.19
C THR A 40 1.29 -10.15 -0.87
N GLU A 41 1.72 -10.98 -1.82
CA GLU A 41 2.93 -11.80 -1.70
C GLU A 41 4.18 -10.91 -1.62
N LEU A 42 4.31 -9.96 -2.54
CA LEU A 42 5.41 -8.99 -2.54
C LEU A 42 5.47 -8.20 -1.23
N ALA A 43 4.33 -7.74 -0.72
CA ALA A 43 4.27 -7.05 0.58
C ALA A 43 4.70 -7.94 1.75
N LYS A 44 4.45 -9.26 1.69
CA LYS A 44 4.93 -10.22 2.71
C LYS A 44 6.44 -10.40 2.61
N GLU A 45 6.97 -10.55 1.40
CA GLU A 45 8.41 -10.74 1.18
C GLU A 45 9.21 -9.49 1.59
N ALA A 46 8.73 -8.32 1.18
CA ALA A 46 9.27 -7.02 1.58
C ALA A 46 9.09 -6.71 3.07
N LYS A 47 8.34 -7.52 3.83
CA LYS A 47 7.95 -7.28 5.24
C LYS A 47 7.31 -5.89 5.46
N ALA A 48 6.58 -5.41 4.46
CA ALA A 48 5.97 -4.07 4.46
C ALA A 48 4.55 -4.04 5.07
N ILE A 49 4.09 -5.13 5.71
CA ILE A 49 2.72 -5.30 6.19
C ILE A 49 2.59 -4.84 7.65
N TYR A 50 1.69 -3.89 7.87
CA TYR A 50 1.28 -3.39 9.18
C TYR A 50 -0.15 -3.84 9.49
N ARG A 51 -0.30 -4.62 10.55
CA ARG A 51 -1.60 -5.07 11.06
C ARG A 51 -2.01 -4.20 12.23
N ILE A 52 -3.00 -3.34 12.03
CA ILE A 52 -3.54 -2.47 13.07
C ILE A 52 -4.99 -2.86 13.33
N ARG A 53 -5.24 -3.46 14.50
CA ARG A 53 -6.55 -4.00 14.90
C ARG A 53 -7.08 -5.03 13.89
N ARG A 54 -7.98 -4.60 13.00
CA ARG A 54 -8.63 -5.42 11.95
C ARG A 54 -8.34 -4.91 10.53
N ILE A 55 -7.43 -3.94 10.39
CA ILE A 55 -7.09 -3.33 9.11
C ILE A 55 -5.64 -3.69 8.80
N VAL A 56 -5.39 -4.02 7.53
CA VAL A 56 -4.05 -4.25 7.02
C VAL A 56 -3.66 -3.06 6.16
N LEU A 57 -2.49 -2.50 6.47
CA LEU A 57 -1.85 -1.43 5.71
C LEU A 57 -0.51 -1.94 5.20
N VAL A 58 -0.13 -1.46 4.03
CA VAL A 58 1.14 -1.76 3.39
C VAL A 58 1.91 -0.46 3.25
N ASN A 59 3.18 -0.47 3.67
CA ASN A 59 4.07 0.68 3.49
C ASN A 59 4.70 0.65 2.10
N THR A 60 4.42 1.66 1.29
CA THR A 60 4.92 1.74 -0.09
C THR A 60 6.42 2.00 -0.16
N ASP A 61 6.99 2.75 0.81
CA ASP A 61 8.42 3.07 0.80
C ASP A 61 9.29 1.81 0.90
N ILE A 62 8.86 0.86 1.75
CA ILE A 62 9.55 -0.43 1.95
C ILE A 62 9.40 -1.31 0.70
N ILE A 63 8.25 -1.24 0.03
CA ILE A 63 8.02 -1.96 -1.23
C ILE A 63 8.87 -1.39 -2.35
N ASP A 64 8.95 -0.08 -2.49
CA ASP A 64 9.79 0.57 -3.50
C ASP A 64 11.25 0.18 -3.31
N GLU A 65 11.76 0.27 -2.07
CA GLU A 65 13.13 -0.16 -1.73
C GLU A 65 13.35 -1.65 -2.04
N TYR A 66 12.37 -2.52 -1.72
CA TYR A 66 12.44 -3.93 -2.06
C TYR A 66 12.52 -4.14 -3.57
N ILE A 67 11.66 -3.51 -4.36
CA ILE A 67 11.65 -3.64 -5.83
C ILE A 67 12.96 -3.13 -6.44
N GLU A 68 13.51 -2.02 -5.96
CA GLU A 68 14.80 -1.50 -6.44
C GLU A 68 15.95 -2.50 -6.24
N ASN A 69 15.90 -3.34 -5.19
CA ASN A 69 16.90 -4.39 -4.96
C ASN A 69 16.79 -5.57 -5.96
N PHE A 70 15.64 -5.78 -6.62
CA PHE A 70 15.47 -6.82 -7.66
C PHE A 70 15.72 -6.31 -9.08
N ARG A 71 16.26 -5.09 -9.23
CA ARG A 71 16.59 -4.54 -10.54
C ARG A 71 17.73 -5.34 -11.17
N ASP A 72 17.42 -6.05 -12.25
CA ASP A 72 18.42 -6.73 -13.09
C ASP A 72 19.32 -5.67 -13.76
N ILE A 73 20.65 -5.85 -13.67
CA ILE A 73 21.68 -4.96 -14.25
C ILE A 73 22.04 -5.39 -15.66
#